data_AF-A0A5R9DSB6-F1
#
_entry.id   AF-A0A5R9DSB6-F1
#
_cell.length_a   1.000
_cell.length_b   1.000
_cell.length_c   1.000
_cell.angle_alpha   90.00
_cell.angle_beta   90.00
_cell.angle_gamma   90.00
#
_symmetry.space_group_name_H-M   'P 1'
#
loop_
_entity.id
_entity.type
_entity.pdbx_description
1 polymer ?
#
loop_
_entity_poly.entity_id
_entity_poly.type
_entity_poly.pdbx_seq_one_letter_code
_entity_poly.pdbx_strand_id
1 'polypeptide(L)'
;MSTMEIPSYVLGSADQECRYPVLVDGQTIGRIYRWHGAWFAIPAGKTDEIRVGAGSTGSVAAAQFLAQEFDAGRITPQQHTDSSAETRAFVGPVPLLHPRMPATPRNIEGAHKAMAGLTEFLWTPLGGYPGADNPWFLRCQLCGWEGPRYWSHLRGRNGNPPSTFRHPECLDAEKVRAAITAYEK
;
A
#
# COMPACT_ATOMS: atom_id res chain seq x y z
N MET A 1 -30.86 -24.97 5.92
CA MET A 1 -29.50 -24.41 6.04
C MET A 1 -29.47 -23.20 5.14
N SER A 2 -29.57 -21.99 5.71
CA SER A 2 -29.56 -20.75 4.93
C SER A 2 -28.15 -20.56 4.37
N THR A 3 -28.00 -20.61 3.06
CA THR A 3 -26.82 -20.08 2.38
C THR A 3 -26.77 -18.59 2.70
N MET A 4 -25.89 -18.18 3.61
CA MET A 4 -25.61 -16.77 3.85
C MET A 4 -24.98 -16.22 2.58
N GLU A 5 -25.76 -15.47 1.80
CA GLU A 5 -25.25 -14.69 0.69
C GLU A 5 -24.40 -13.56 1.27
N ILE A 6 -23.08 -13.67 1.10
CA ILE A 6 -22.16 -12.60 1.53
C ILE A 6 -22.51 -11.35 0.72
N PRO A 7 -22.74 -10.19 1.37
CA PRO A 7 -23.07 -8.98 0.64
C PRO A 7 -21.96 -8.61 -0.34
N SER A 8 -22.35 -8.14 -1.52
CA SER A 8 -21.41 -7.66 -2.53
C SER A 8 -20.65 -6.45 -1.99
N TYR A 9 -19.34 -6.42 -2.23
CA TYR A 9 -18.47 -5.34 -1.78
C TYR A 9 -17.52 -4.88 -2.88
N VAL A 10 -17.00 -3.66 -2.73
CA VAL A 10 -15.96 -3.08 -3.59
C VAL A 10 -14.78 -2.65 -2.74
N LEU A 11 -13.55 -2.86 -3.24
CA LEU A 11 -12.36 -2.26 -2.65
C LEU A 11 -12.16 -0.86 -3.22
N GLY A 12 -12.07 0.15 -2.35
CA GLY A 12 -11.69 1.49 -2.76
C GLY A 12 -10.17 1.67 -2.89
N SER A 13 -9.77 2.88 -3.27
CA SER A 13 -8.35 3.25 -3.35
C SER A 13 -7.68 3.21 -1.98
N ALA A 14 -6.43 2.76 -1.95
CA ALA A 14 -5.67 2.71 -0.70
C ALA A 14 -5.35 4.11 -0.17
N ASP A 15 -5.34 4.26 1.16
CA ASP A 15 -4.78 5.41 1.84
C ASP A 15 -3.23 5.41 1.83
N GLN A 16 -2.60 6.43 2.40
CA GLN A 16 -1.14 6.56 2.48
C GLN A 16 -0.44 5.47 3.31
N GLU A 17 -1.22 4.73 4.11
CA GLU A 17 -0.76 3.59 4.88
C GLU A 17 -1.02 2.27 4.13
N CYS A 18 -1.37 2.36 2.85
CA CYS A 18 -1.69 1.25 1.96
C CYS A 18 -2.86 0.39 2.46
N ARG A 19 -3.85 1.02 3.12
CA ARG A 19 -5.07 0.37 3.60
C ARG A 19 -6.21 0.63 2.64
N TYR A 20 -6.85 -0.43 2.19
CA TYR A 20 -7.93 -0.40 1.21
C TYR A 20 -9.27 -0.42 1.95
N PRO A 21 -10.13 0.60 1.78
CA PRO A 21 -11.46 0.56 2.35
C PRO A 21 -12.29 -0.52 1.65
N VAL A 22 -13.09 -1.25 2.43
CA VAL A 22 -14.10 -2.18 1.92
C VAL A 22 -15.45 -1.47 1.98
N LEU A 23 -16.12 -1.42 0.84
CA LEU A 23 -17.34 -0.64 0.63
C LEU A 23 -18.53 -1.54 0.36
N VAL A 24 -19.65 -1.24 1.03
CA VAL A 24 -20.98 -1.81 0.76
C VAL A 24 -21.94 -0.63 0.62
N ASP A 25 -22.68 -0.58 -0.49
CA ASP A 25 -23.60 0.52 -0.84
C ASP A 25 -22.98 1.93 -0.70
N GLY A 26 -21.69 2.05 -1.07
CA GLY A 26 -20.93 3.31 -0.98
C GLY A 26 -20.51 3.71 0.43
N GLN A 27 -20.82 2.92 1.46
CA GLN A 27 -20.37 3.13 2.84
C GLN A 27 -19.19 2.23 3.17
N THR A 28 -18.28 2.70 4.02
CA THR A 28 -17.14 1.88 4.46
C THR A 28 -17.53 0.99 5.64
N ILE A 29 -17.28 -0.32 5.50
CA ILE A 29 -17.45 -1.32 6.57
C ILE A 29 -16.11 -1.67 7.25
N GLY A 30 -15.01 -1.06 6.82
CA GLY A 30 -13.70 -1.23 7.39
C GLY A 30 -12.59 -1.08 6.36
N ARG A 31 -11.38 -1.40 6.77
CA ARG A 31 -10.17 -1.35 5.92
C ARG A 31 -9.43 -2.67 5.98
N ILE A 32 -8.84 -3.07 4.86
CA ILE A 32 -7.92 -4.21 4.80
C ILE A 32 -6.53 -3.75 4.37
N TYR A 33 -5.50 -4.46 4.81
CA TYR A 33 -4.14 -4.17 4.36
C TYR A 33 -3.24 -5.40 4.48
N ARG A 34 -2.13 -5.38 3.74
CA ARG A 34 -1.12 -6.43 3.77
C ARG A 34 0.08 -5.97 4.61
N TRP A 35 0.58 -6.85 5.47
CA TRP A 35 1.81 -6.64 6.21
C TRP A 35 2.63 -7.93 6.29
N HIS A 36 3.82 -7.93 5.68
CA HIS A 36 4.78 -9.05 5.59
C HIS A 36 4.13 -10.40 5.29
N GLY A 37 3.34 -10.45 4.22
CA GLY A 37 2.69 -11.68 3.74
C GLY A 37 1.37 -12.03 4.41
N ALA A 38 1.04 -11.39 5.54
CA ALA A 38 -0.26 -11.53 6.19
C ALA A 38 -1.23 -10.42 5.76
N TRP A 39 -2.53 -10.74 5.79
CA TRP A 39 -3.61 -9.80 5.55
C TRP A 39 -4.39 -9.55 6.83
N PHE A 40 -4.70 -8.28 7.04
CA PHE A 40 -5.38 -7.78 8.22
C PHE A 40 -6.64 -7.03 7.83
N ALA A 41 -7.61 -7.04 8.71
CA ALA A 41 -8.84 -6.26 8.64
C ALA A 41 -8.97 -5.37 9.88
N ILE A 42 -9.49 -4.17 9.68
CA ILE A 42 -9.86 -3.22 10.72
C ILE A 42 -11.33 -2.86 10.49
N PRO A 43 -12.28 -3.38 11.29
CA PRO A 43 -13.69 -3.05 11.15
C PRO A 43 -13.96 -1.54 11.29
N ALA A 44 -15.01 -1.04 10.62
CA ALA A 44 -15.39 0.37 10.74
C ALA A 44 -15.65 0.75 12.22
N GLY A 45 -15.18 1.94 12.60
CA GLY A 45 -15.26 2.42 13.99
C GLY A 45 -14.32 1.71 14.99
N LYS A 46 -13.44 0.82 14.55
CA LYS A 46 -12.45 0.13 15.40
C LYS A 46 -11.02 0.54 15.05
N THR A 47 -10.11 0.31 15.99
CA THR A 47 -8.65 0.47 15.80
C THR A 47 -7.90 -0.86 15.84
N ASP A 48 -8.53 -1.91 16.36
CA ASP A 48 -7.91 -3.23 16.48
C ASP A 48 -7.72 -3.89 15.12
N GLU A 49 -6.55 -4.49 14.95
CA GLU A 49 -6.14 -5.15 13.73
C GLU A 49 -6.34 -6.66 13.86
N ILE A 50 -7.15 -7.22 12.98
CA ILE A 50 -7.48 -8.65 12.98
C ILE A 50 -6.73 -9.31 11.85
N ARG A 51 -5.83 -10.25 12.17
CA ARG A 51 -5.16 -11.06 11.14
C ARG A 51 -6.16 -12.07 10.57
N VAL A 52 -6.50 -11.95 9.29
CA VAL A 52 -7.51 -12.80 8.64
C VAL A 52 -6.87 -13.92 7.81
N GLY A 53 -5.72 -13.66 7.20
CA GLY A 53 -5.11 -14.65 6.30
C GLY A 53 -3.68 -14.32 5.90
N ALA A 54 -3.18 -15.05 4.90
CA ALA A 54 -1.86 -14.84 4.33
C ALA A 54 -1.86 -15.16 2.83
N GLY A 55 -0.85 -14.67 2.11
CA GLY A 55 -0.64 -14.98 0.70
C GLY A 55 -1.52 -14.19 -0.27
N SER A 56 -1.64 -14.71 -1.51
CA SER A 56 -2.25 -14.02 -2.65
C SER A 56 -3.77 -13.90 -2.56
N THR A 57 -4.45 -14.82 -1.87
CA THR A 57 -5.90 -14.80 -1.67
C THR A 57 -6.33 -14.04 -0.41
N GLY A 58 -5.37 -13.56 0.39
CA GLY A 58 -5.68 -12.97 1.69
C GLY A 58 -6.42 -11.63 1.62
N SER A 59 -6.32 -10.88 0.53
CA SER A 59 -7.13 -9.66 0.33
C SER A 59 -8.62 -9.99 0.25
N VAL A 60 -8.96 -11.02 -0.52
CA VAL A 60 -10.33 -11.51 -0.67
C VAL A 60 -10.84 -12.02 0.67
N ALA A 61 -10.06 -12.85 1.37
CA ALA A 61 -10.43 -13.36 2.68
C ALA A 61 -10.66 -12.24 3.71
N ALA A 62 -9.79 -11.22 3.76
CA ALA A 62 -9.94 -10.08 4.66
C ALA A 62 -11.17 -9.22 4.34
N ALA A 63 -11.48 -9.01 3.06
CA ALA A 63 -12.69 -8.28 2.67
C ALA A 63 -13.97 -9.09 2.95
N GLN A 64 -13.96 -10.38 2.65
CA GLN A 64 -15.07 -11.29 2.98
C GLN A 64 -15.33 -11.38 4.48
N PHE A 65 -14.28 -11.39 5.30
CA PHE A 65 -14.41 -11.31 6.75
C PHE A 65 -15.19 -10.05 7.16
N LEU A 66 -14.82 -8.87 6.67
CA LEU A 66 -15.56 -7.64 6.98
C LEU A 66 -17.01 -7.70 6.48
N ALA A 67 -17.26 -8.23 5.28
CA ALA A 67 -18.60 -8.39 4.75
C ALA A 67 -19.48 -9.31 5.61
N GLN A 68 -18.92 -10.41 6.13
CA GLN A 68 -19.61 -11.33 7.05
C GLN A 68 -19.87 -10.70 8.41
N GLU A 69 -18.91 -9.95 8.95
CA GLU A 69 -19.10 -9.21 10.21
C GLU A 69 -20.17 -8.11 10.08
N PHE A 70 -20.25 -7.47 8.91
CA PHE A 70 -21.30 -6.51 8.57
C PHE A 70 -22.67 -7.18 8.44
N ASP A 71 -22.80 -8.26 7.66
CA ASP A 71 -24.05 -9.02 7.51
C ASP A 71 -24.58 -9.53 8.86
N ALA A 72 -23.67 -9.94 9.75
CA ALA A 72 -24.01 -10.36 11.10
C ALA A 72 -24.32 -9.21 12.07
N GLY A 73 -24.39 -7.96 11.60
CA GLY A 73 -24.76 -6.78 12.38
C GLY A 73 -23.69 -6.31 13.39
N ARG A 74 -22.44 -6.79 13.29
CA ARG A 74 -21.34 -6.42 14.21
C ARG A 74 -20.59 -5.17 13.78
N ILE A 75 -20.79 -4.72 12.55
CA ILE A 75 -20.19 -3.51 11.99
C ILE A 75 -21.30 -2.52 11.67
N THR A 76 -21.14 -1.30 12.17
CA THR A 76 -21.94 -0.15 11.72
C THR A 76 -21.18 0.54 10.58
N PRO A 77 -21.73 0.59 9.35
CA PRO A 77 -21.09 1.28 8.24
C PRO A 77 -20.87 2.76 8.56
N GLN A 78 -19.74 3.29 8.09
CA GLN A 78 -19.41 4.70 8.20
C GLN A 78 -19.51 5.35 6.81
N GLN A 79 -19.78 6.64 6.76
CA GLN A 79 -19.69 7.37 5.49
C GLN A 79 -18.28 7.21 4.92
N HIS A 80 -18.21 6.75 3.67
CA HIS A 80 -16.94 6.70 2.96
C HIS A 80 -16.52 8.14 2.67
N THR A 81 -15.45 8.57 3.32
CA THR A 81 -14.73 9.77 2.92
C THR A 81 -13.57 9.27 2.06
N ASP A 82 -13.49 9.75 0.82
CA ASP A 82 -12.32 9.51 -0.04
C ASP A 82 -11.09 10.14 0.63
N SER A 83 -10.47 9.36 1.52
CA SER A 83 -9.27 9.74 2.26
C SER A 83 -8.04 9.81 1.35
N SER A 84 -8.18 9.53 0.04
CA SER A 84 -7.17 9.89 -0.96
C SER A 84 -6.91 11.40 -1.00
N ALA A 85 -7.84 12.23 -0.49
CA ALA A 85 -7.70 13.68 -0.46
C ALA A 85 -6.96 14.24 0.77
N GLU A 86 -6.90 13.49 1.89
CA GLU A 86 -6.11 13.92 3.06
C GLU A 86 -4.70 13.36 2.98
N THR A 87 -3.94 13.82 1.99
CA THR A 87 -2.47 13.70 1.98
C THR A 87 -1.98 14.24 3.33
N ARG A 88 -1.58 13.38 4.26
CA ARG A 88 -0.91 13.84 5.47
C ARG A 88 0.43 14.40 5.03
N ALA A 89 0.51 15.72 4.97
CA ALA A 89 1.79 16.40 4.86
C ALA A 89 2.59 16.00 6.11
N PHE A 90 3.69 15.27 5.92
CA PHE A 90 4.64 15.05 7.00
C PHE A 90 5.23 16.40 7.37
N VAL A 91 5.04 16.81 8.62
CA VAL A 91 5.76 17.95 9.19
C VAL A 91 7.13 17.44 9.62
N GLY A 92 8.15 17.75 8.82
CA GLY A 92 9.53 17.28 9.03
C GLY A 92 9.94 16.14 8.10
N PRO A 93 11.13 15.55 8.31
CA PRO A 93 11.63 14.48 7.44
C PRO A 93 10.80 13.21 7.61
N VAL A 94 10.60 12.49 6.49
CA VAL A 94 10.01 11.15 6.50
C VAL A 94 10.87 10.24 7.38
N PRO A 95 10.29 9.48 8.33
CA PRO A 95 11.06 8.56 9.16
C PRO A 95 11.76 7.50 8.30
N LEU A 96 12.93 7.02 8.71
CA LEU A 96 13.66 6.00 7.95
C LEU A 96 12.85 4.70 7.83
N LEU A 97 12.26 4.25 8.93
CA LEU A 97 11.48 3.01 9.02
C LEU A 97 9.99 3.32 9.26
N HIS A 98 9.13 2.48 8.72
CA HIS A 98 7.70 2.49 9.07
C HIS A 98 7.51 2.21 10.57
N PRO A 99 6.54 2.82 11.28
CA PRO A 99 6.36 2.61 12.72
C PRO A 99 6.19 1.15 13.16
N ARG A 100 5.65 0.31 12.29
CA ARG A 100 5.47 -1.14 12.51
C ARG A 100 6.75 -1.97 12.29
N MET A 101 7.83 -1.39 11.78
CA MET A 101 9.08 -2.08 11.52
C MET A 101 10.01 -2.02 12.74
N PRO A 102 10.47 -3.17 13.27
CA PRO A 102 11.49 -3.17 14.31
C PRO A 102 12.80 -2.54 13.83
N ALA A 103 13.41 -1.68 14.65
CA ALA A 103 14.68 -1.01 14.36
C ALA A 103 15.91 -1.92 14.55
N THR A 104 15.93 -3.05 13.84
CA THR A 104 17.10 -3.95 13.83
C THR A 104 18.17 -3.44 12.86
N PRO A 105 19.47 -3.77 13.06
CA PRO A 105 20.53 -3.38 12.13
C PRO A 105 20.24 -3.76 10.67
N ARG A 106 19.70 -4.97 10.44
CA ARG A 106 19.30 -5.45 9.11
C ARG A 106 18.19 -4.59 8.48
N ASN A 107 17.20 -4.20 9.27
CA ASN A 107 16.09 -3.37 8.77
C ASN A 107 16.57 -1.96 8.45
N ILE A 108 17.43 -1.39 9.29
CA ILE A 108 18.05 -0.06 9.07
C ILE A 108 18.89 -0.06 7.80
N GLU A 109 19.75 -1.07 7.61
CA GLU A 109 20.56 -1.21 6.39
C GLU A 109 19.67 -1.35 5.14
N GLY A 110 18.63 -2.18 5.22
CA GLY A 110 17.64 -2.35 4.16
C GLY A 110 16.90 -1.06 3.82
N ALA A 111 16.56 -0.25 4.83
CA ALA A 111 15.91 1.04 4.65
C ALA A 111 16.82 2.04 3.95
N HIS A 112 18.09 2.14 4.34
CA HIS A 112 19.05 3.02 3.66
C HIS A 112 19.24 2.65 2.19
N LYS A 113 19.37 1.36 1.90
CA LYS A 113 19.42 0.86 0.51
C LYS A 113 18.16 1.23 -0.28
N ALA A 114 17.00 1.10 0.34
CA ALA A 114 15.72 1.44 -0.28
C ALA A 114 15.59 2.95 -0.54
N MET A 115 15.91 3.79 0.44
CA MET A 115 15.88 5.25 0.30
C MET A 115 16.83 5.74 -0.80
N ALA A 116 18.06 5.24 -0.83
CA ALA A 116 19.03 5.59 -1.87
C ALA A 116 18.51 5.22 -3.28
N GLY A 117 17.92 4.04 -3.41
CA GLY A 117 17.34 3.62 -4.68
C GLY A 117 16.06 4.37 -5.07
N LEU A 118 15.23 4.80 -4.11
CA LEU A 118 14.12 5.70 -4.42
C LEU A 118 14.62 7.01 -5.02
N THR A 119 15.70 7.58 -4.45
CA THR A 119 16.36 8.77 -5.01
C THR A 119 16.89 8.50 -6.42
N GLU A 120 17.63 7.40 -6.62
CA GLU A 120 18.18 7.01 -7.94
C GLU A 120 17.08 6.84 -9.01
N PHE A 121 15.92 6.30 -8.63
CA PHE A 121 14.81 6.04 -9.55
C PHE A 121 13.69 7.11 -9.50
N LEU A 122 13.95 8.28 -8.92
CA LEU A 122 13.05 9.45 -8.90
C LEU A 122 11.66 9.17 -8.28
N TRP A 123 11.67 8.55 -7.10
CA TRP A 123 10.51 8.34 -6.25
C TRP A 123 10.67 9.09 -4.92
N THR A 124 9.60 9.70 -4.45
CA THR A 124 9.55 10.32 -3.12
C THR A 124 8.71 9.45 -2.19
N PRO A 125 9.25 8.95 -1.06
CA PRO A 125 8.44 8.23 -0.09
C PRO A 125 7.51 9.17 0.67
N LEU A 126 6.30 8.69 0.93
CA LEU A 126 5.29 9.39 1.74
C LEU A 126 5.05 8.65 3.05
N GLY A 127 6.12 8.08 3.61
CA GLY A 127 6.10 7.26 4.81
C GLY A 127 7.41 6.50 4.97
N GLY A 128 7.70 5.98 6.16
CA GLY A 128 8.94 5.24 6.38
C GLY A 128 8.99 3.90 5.67
N TYR A 129 10.20 3.35 5.48
CA TYR A 129 10.39 2.09 4.76
C TYR A 129 9.65 0.92 5.46
N PRO A 130 8.69 0.26 4.80
CA PRO A 130 7.89 -0.80 5.41
C PRO A 130 8.50 -2.20 5.22
N GLY A 131 9.69 -2.32 4.64
CA GLY A 131 10.22 -3.60 4.17
C GLY A 131 9.96 -3.82 2.68
N ALA A 132 10.74 -4.72 2.06
CA ALA A 132 10.80 -4.81 0.61
C ALA A 132 9.56 -5.42 -0.04
N ASP A 133 8.84 -6.25 0.70
CA ASP A 133 7.67 -6.99 0.25
C ASP A 133 6.36 -6.35 0.67
N ASN A 134 6.41 -5.17 1.31
CA ASN A 134 5.21 -4.41 1.68
C ASN A 134 4.94 -3.28 0.68
N PRO A 135 3.65 -2.94 0.48
CA PRO A 135 3.29 -1.76 -0.29
C PRO A 135 3.78 -0.52 0.46
N TRP A 136 4.46 0.35 -0.28
CA TRP A 136 5.00 1.61 0.21
C TRP A 136 4.36 2.73 -0.61
N PHE A 137 3.71 3.68 0.07
CA PHE A 137 3.07 4.79 -0.61
C PHE A 137 4.12 5.81 -1.05
N LEU A 138 4.21 6.02 -2.37
CA LEU A 138 5.23 6.85 -3.00
C LEU A 138 4.59 7.87 -3.93
N ARG A 139 5.30 8.98 -4.14
CA ARG A 139 5.05 9.94 -5.22
C ARG A 139 6.06 9.75 -6.34
N CYS A 140 5.59 9.67 -7.58
CA CYS A 140 6.42 9.69 -8.78
C CYS A 140 6.91 11.13 -9.02
N GLN A 141 8.23 11.35 -9.04
CA GLN A 141 8.76 12.71 -9.28
C GLN A 141 8.68 13.14 -10.75
N LEU A 142 8.43 12.21 -11.69
CA LEU A 142 8.32 12.52 -13.11
C LEU A 142 6.97 13.10 -13.53
N CYS A 143 5.90 12.80 -12.79
CA CYS A 143 4.54 13.25 -13.15
C CYS A 143 3.64 13.57 -11.95
N GLY A 144 4.12 13.40 -10.71
CA GLY A 144 3.37 13.73 -9.50
C GLY A 144 2.39 12.65 -9.01
N TRP A 145 2.20 11.55 -9.73
CA TRP A 145 1.30 10.47 -9.31
C TRP A 145 1.65 9.91 -7.93
N GLU A 146 0.65 9.62 -7.11
CA GLU A 146 0.80 9.02 -5.78
C GLU A 146 0.11 7.66 -5.71
N GLY A 147 0.77 6.68 -5.08
CA GLY A 147 0.17 5.39 -4.82
C GLY A 147 1.14 4.32 -4.32
N PRO A 148 0.62 3.12 -4.03
CA PRO A 148 1.43 2.04 -3.47
C PRO A 148 2.36 1.41 -4.51
N ARG A 149 3.62 1.21 -4.13
CA ARG A 149 4.65 0.46 -4.87
C ARG A 149 5.43 -0.46 -3.95
N TYR A 150 6.00 -1.52 -4.50
CA TYR A 150 6.83 -2.46 -3.76
C TYR A 150 8.30 -2.19 -4.05
N TRP A 151 9.13 -2.02 -3.02
CA TRP A 151 10.57 -1.85 -3.21
C TRP A 151 11.20 -3.05 -3.93
N SER A 152 10.63 -4.25 -3.76
CA SER A 152 11.02 -5.44 -4.54
C SER A 152 10.86 -5.35 -6.05
N HIS A 153 10.03 -4.42 -6.53
CA HIS A 153 9.85 -4.13 -7.96
C HIS A 153 10.66 -2.91 -8.41
N LEU A 154 11.07 -2.05 -7.48
CA LEU A 154 11.77 -0.80 -7.77
C LEU A 154 13.29 -0.90 -7.71
N ARG A 155 13.86 -1.95 -7.10
CA ARG A 155 15.30 -2.04 -6.82
C ARG A 155 16.17 -2.65 -7.92
N GLY A 156 15.59 -3.03 -9.07
CA GLY A 156 16.29 -3.83 -10.06
C GLY A 156 16.68 -5.23 -9.54
N ARG A 157 17.31 -6.06 -10.38
CA ARG A 157 17.82 -7.39 -9.98
C ARG A 157 19.07 -7.74 -10.78
N ASN A 158 20.02 -8.40 -10.12
CA ASN A 158 21.25 -8.93 -10.74
C ASN A 158 22.04 -7.86 -11.53
N GLY A 159 22.14 -6.65 -10.98
CA GLY A 159 22.84 -5.53 -11.61
C GLY A 159 22.04 -4.76 -12.66
N ASN A 160 20.85 -5.25 -13.06
CA ASN A 160 19.99 -4.55 -14.01
C ASN A 160 19.05 -3.57 -13.30
N PRO A 161 18.74 -2.42 -13.93
CA PRO A 161 17.71 -1.50 -13.42
C PRO A 161 16.32 -2.18 -13.41
N PRO A 162 15.35 -1.63 -12.63
CA PRO A 162 13.96 -2.11 -12.65
C PRO A 162 13.30 -1.88 -14.02
N SER A 163 12.05 -2.32 -14.18
CA SER A 163 11.28 -1.99 -15.38
C SER A 163 11.08 -0.48 -15.51
N THR A 164 11.13 0.03 -16.75
CA THR A 164 10.78 1.43 -17.06
C THR A 164 9.30 1.72 -16.81
N PHE A 165 8.44 0.71 -16.68
CA PHE A 165 7.05 0.89 -16.30
C PHE A 165 6.92 1.40 -14.85
N ARG A 166 6.39 2.61 -14.69
CA ARG A 166 6.26 3.27 -13.38
C ARG A 166 4.87 3.10 -12.76
N HIS A 167 3.80 3.43 -13.47
CA HIS A 167 2.40 3.25 -13.08
C HIS A 167 1.52 3.46 -14.32
N PRO A 168 0.21 3.12 -14.28
CA PRO A 168 -0.70 3.43 -15.38
C PRO A 168 -0.65 4.93 -15.74
N GLU A 169 -0.71 5.23 -17.03
CA GLU A 169 -0.75 6.62 -17.55
C GLU A 169 0.50 7.47 -17.21
N CYS A 170 1.61 6.82 -16.84
CA CYS A 170 2.90 7.51 -16.71
C CYS A 170 3.54 7.80 -18.08
N LEU A 171 4.71 8.44 -18.03
CA LEU A 171 5.61 8.59 -19.17
C LEU A 171 5.92 7.25 -19.84
N ASP A 172 6.09 7.28 -21.16
CA ASP A 172 6.55 6.15 -21.95
C ASP A 172 8.00 5.74 -21.60
N ALA A 173 8.40 4.56 -22.06
CA ALA A 173 9.68 3.96 -21.70
C ALA A 173 10.89 4.78 -22.20
N GLU A 174 10.77 5.52 -23.30
CA GLU A 174 11.87 6.34 -23.83
C GLU A 174 12.12 7.54 -22.92
N LYS A 175 11.06 8.27 -22.57
CA LYS A 175 11.15 9.40 -21.64
C LYS A 175 11.63 8.99 -20.26
N VAL A 176 11.23 7.81 -19.78
CA VAL A 176 11.72 7.29 -18.48
C VAL A 176 13.24 7.02 -18.53
N ARG A 177 13.75 6.41 -19.61
CA ARG A 177 15.19 6.17 -19.76
C ARG A 177 15.97 7.48 -19.85
N ALA A 178 15.47 8.44 -20.62
CA ALA A 178 16.09 9.76 -20.74
C ALA A 178 16.11 10.55 -19.42
N ALA A 179 15.10 10.35 -18.55
CA ALA A 179 15.00 11.07 -17.28
C ALA A 179 15.82 10.46 -16.14
N ILE A 180 16.21 9.18 -16.23
CA ILE A 180 16.83 8.43 -15.13
C ILE A 180 18.15 7.84 -15.60
N THR A 181 19.25 8.44 -15.16
CA THR A 181 20.64 8.08 -15.51
C THR A 181 20.97 6.60 -15.24
N ALA A 182 20.31 5.97 -14.27
CA ALA A 182 20.52 4.55 -13.98
C ALA A 182 20.14 3.59 -15.13
N TYR A 183 19.39 4.04 -16.13
CA TYR A 183 19.07 3.27 -17.33
C TYR A 183 20.08 3.41 -18.48
N GLU A 184 21.06 4.29 -18.37
CA GLU A 184 22.08 4.52 -19.40
C GLU A 184 23.29 3.57 -19.27
N LYS A 185 23.33 2.78 -18.20
CA LYS A 185 24.38 1.79 -17.89
C LYS A 185 24.08 0.44 -18.54
#